data_AF-A0A815HWX6-F1
#
_entry.id   AF-A0A815HWX6-F1
#
_cell.length_a   1.000
_cell.length_b   1.000
_cell.length_c   1.000
_cell.angle_alpha   90.00
_cell.angle_beta   90.00
_cell.angle_gamma   90.00
#
_symmetry.space_group_name_H-M   'P 1'
#
loop_
_entity.id
_entity.type
_entity.pdbx_description
1 polymer ?
#
loop_
_entity_poly.entity_id
_entity_poly.type
_entity_poly.pdbx_seq_one_letter_code
_entity_poly.pdbx_strand_id
1 'polypeptide(L)'
;MATMRIPVRILIIGMNAEINSTVTAGLNEDKSISARGFIVSNNPESDAELINVIKEQEYDAIILGKGLRIQDGWFERIESIVKRNSDVPVVEVQGRTADAVKEALQVNGIMKG
;
A
#
# COMPACT_ATOMS: atom_id res chain seq x y z
N MET A 1 -2.85 -14.13 29.52
CA MET A 1 -2.16 -14.49 28.27
C MET A 1 -2.33 -13.34 27.30
N ALA A 2 -1.28 -12.57 27.02
CA ALA A 2 -1.35 -11.51 26.02
C ALA A 2 -1.27 -12.18 24.64
N THR A 3 -2.38 -12.23 23.92
CA THR A 3 -2.38 -12.66 22.53
C THR A 3 -1.54 -11.64 21.76
N MET A 4 -0.37 -12.05 21.29
CA MET A 4 0.49 -11.23 20.44
C MET A 4 -0.33 -10.89 19.20
N ARG A 5 -0.85 -9.66 19.10
CA ARG A 5 -1.54 -9.20 17.89
C ARG A 5 -0.46 -9.03 16.83
N ILE A 6 -0.49 -9.90 15.82
CA ILE A 6 0.34 -9.73 14.62
C ILE A 6 -0.14 -8.44 13.96
N PRO A 7 0.75 -7.47 13.70
CA PRO A 7 0.36 -6.23 13.03
C PRO A 7 -0.08 -6.53 11.60
N VAL A 8 -1.08 -5.79 11.12
CA VAL A 8 -1.52 -5.82 9.72
C VAL A 8 -0.38 -5.30 8.85
N ARG A 9 0.11 -6.14 7.94
CA ARG A 9 1.22 -5.84 7.03
C ARG A 9 0.67 -5.19 5.76
N ILE A 10 1.16 -4.00 5.45
CA ILE A 10 0.61 -3.18 4.37
C ILE A 10 1.72 -2.72 3.45
N LEU A 11 1.54 -2.91 2.15
CA LEU A 11 2.39 -2.31 1.13
C LEU A 11 1.71 -1.07 0.57
N ILE A 12 2.33 0.09 0.67
CA ILE A 12 1.84 1.33 0.07
C ILE A 12 2.62 1.61 -1.20
N ILE A 13 1.93 1.58 -2.34
CA ILE A 13 2.50 1.89 -3.64
C ILE A 13 2.09 3.30 -4.04
N GLY A 14 3.07 4.15 -4.35
CA GLY A 14 2.82 5.52 -4.79
C GLY A 14 3.87 6.01 -5.79
N MET A 15 3.54 7.07 -6.51
CA MET A 15 4.48 7.71 -7.45
C MET A 15 5.41 8.74 -6.81
N ASN A 16 5.10 9.19 -5.58
CA ASN A 16 5.80 10.29 -4.92
C ASN A 16 6.39 9.82 -3.58
N ALA A 17 7.71 9.97 -3.44
CA ALA A 17 8.48 9.57 -2.26
C ALA A 17 8.05 10.28 -0.97
N GLU A 18 7.76 11.57 -1.04
CA GLU A 18 7.40 12.39 0.12
C GLU A 18 6.07 11.91 0.72
N ILE A 19 5.08 11.70 -0.14
CA ILE A 19 3.76 11.20 0.27
C ILE A 19 3.89 9.81 0.87
N ASN A 20 4.61 8.92 0.19
CA ASN A 20 4.75 7.55 0.64
C ASN A 20 5.48 7.49 2.00
N SER A 21 6.52 8.30 2.19
CA SER A 21 7.25 8.39 3.45
C SER A 21 6.36 8.89 4.59
N THR A 22 5.62 9.99 4.40
CA THR A 22 4.73 10.55 5.43
C THR A 22 3.60 9.60 5.81
N VAL A 23 2.94 8.99 4.83
CA VAL A 23 1.85 8.03 5.09
C VAL A 23 2.40 6.78 5.78
N THR A 24 3.50 6.21 5.29
CA THR A 24 4.14 5.04 5.89
C THR A 24 4.57 5.30 7.33
N ALA A 25 5.15 6.46 7.60
CA ALA A 25 5.54 6.86 8.96
C ALA A 25 4.31 6.95 9.88
N GLY A 26 3.27 7.67 9.48
CA GLY A 26 2.05 7.83 10.28
C GLY A 26 1.27 6.52 10.50
N LEU A 27 1.36 5.56 9.57
CA LEU A 27 0.81 4.22 9.78
C LEU A 27 1.64 3.41 10.78
N ASN A 28 2.97 3.49 10.71
CA ASN A 28 3.86 2.76 11.62
C ASN A 28 3.90 3.32 13.05
N GLU A 29 3.36 4.52 13.30
CA GLU A 29 3.06 4.99 14.67
C GLU A 29 2.02 4.11 15.37
N ASP A 30 1.16 3.44 14.58
CA ASP A 30 0.18 2.48 15.06
C ASP A 30 0.81 1.10 15.19
N LYS A 31 0.95 0.61 16.43
CA LYS A 31 1.54 -0.72 16.71
C LYS A 31 0.72 -1.89 16.13
N SER A 32 -0.51 -1.63 15.67
CA SER A 32 -1.33 -2.63 14.99
C SER A 32 -1.06 -2.72 13.49
N ILE A 33 -0.21 -1.85 12.93
CA ILE A 33 0.09 -1.78 11.50
C ILE A 33 1.60 -1.86 11.30
N SER A 34 2.01 -2.60 10.28
CA SER A 34 3.37 -2.56 9.74
C SER A 34 3.28 -2.19 8.27
N ALA A 35 3.55 -0.93 7.96
CA ALA A 35 3.49 -0.39 6.62
C ALA A 35 4.90 -0.33 6.00
N ARG A 36 4.99 -0.75 4.73
CA ARG A 36 6.14 -0.57 3.85
C ARG A 36 5.76 0.32 2.68
N GLY A 37 6.49 1.39 2.48
CA GLY A 37 6.34 2.24 1.30
C GLY A 37 7.18 1.75 0.14
N PHE A 38 6.58 1.70 -1.06
CA PHE A 38 7.26 1.43 -2.32
C PHE A 38 6.91 2.47 -3.38
N ILE A 39 7.94 3.01 -4.03
CA ILE A 39 7.78 4.07 -5.02
C ILE A 39 7.92 3.45 -6.40
N VAL A 40 6.86 3.56 -7.22
CA VAL A 40 6.90 3.07 -8.60
C VAL A 40 6.87 4.24 -9.54
N SER A 41 7.99 4.44 -10.22
CA SER A 41 8.09 5.42 -11.30
C SER A 41 7.32 4.94 -12.53
N ASN A 42 7.08 5.82 -13.52
CA ASN A 42 6.46 5.38 -14.77
C ASN A 42 7.41 4.55 -15.68
N ASN A 43 8.59 4.13 -15.19
CA ASN A 43 9.51 3.27 -15.92
C ASN A 43 9.10 1.78 -15.79
N PRO A 44 9.04 1.00 -16.87
CA PRO A 44 8.84 -0.45 -16.83
C PRO A 44 9.85 -1.22 -15.96
N GLU A 45 11.08 -0.72 -15.80
CA GLU A 45 12.08 -1.37 -14.95
C GLU A 45 11.64 -1.44 -13.48
N SER A 46 10.85 -0.45 -13.03
CA SER A 46 10.27 -0.44 -11.68
C SER A 46 9.15 -1.49 -11.50
N ASP A 47 8.60 -2.05 -12.58
CA ASP A 47 7.57 -3.10 -12.50
C ASP A 47 8.17 -4.42 -12.01
N ALA A 48 9.40 -4.75 -12.43
CA ALA A 48 10.09 -5.95 -11.95
C ALA A 48 10.41 -5.86 -10.46
N GLU A 49 10.86 -4.69 -10.00
CA GLU A 49 11.10 -4.43 -8.57
C GLU A 49 9.80 -4.51 -7.76
N LEU A 50 8.70 -3.96 -8.28
CA LEU A 50 7.39 -4.08 -7.64
C LEU A 50 6.97 -5.54 -7.47
N ILE A 51 7.13 -6.36 -8.51
CA ILE A 51 6.80 -7.80 -8.46
C ILE A 51 7.64 -8.51 -7.40
N ASN A 52 8.94 -8.19 -7.31
CA ASN A 52 9.81 -8.76 -6.28
C ASN A 52 9.33 -8.38 -4.89
N VAL A 53 9.01 -7.10 -4.66
CA VAL A 53 8.51 -6.64 -3.35
C VAL A 53 7.22 -7.36 -2.97
N ILE A 54 6.27 -7.50 -3.90
CA ILE A 54 5.00 -8.22 -3.68
C ILE A 54 5.24 -9.69 -3.31
N LYS A 55 6.27 -10.33 -3.90
CA LYS A 55 6.59 -11.75 -3.68
C LYS A 55 7.47 -12.02 -2.46
N GLU A 56 8.28 -11.06 -2.05
CA GLU A 56 9.25 -11.20 -0.94
C GLU A 56 8.58 -11.25 0.43
N GLN A 57 7.41 -10.63 0.59
CA GLN A 57 6.72 -10.53 1.87
C GLN A 57 5.24 -10.81 1.70
N GLU A 58 4.67 -11.51 2.69
CA GLU A 58 3.23 -11.61 2.79
C GLU A 58 2.67 -10.29 3.32
N TYR A 59 1.91 -9.60 2.49
CA TYR A 59 1.11 -8.44 2.88
C TYR A 59 -0.32 -8.87 3.14
N ASP A 60 -0.99 -8.22 4.09
CA ASP A 60 -2.43 -8.41 4.33
C ASP A 60 -3.27 -7.53 3.39
N ALA A 61 -2.69 -6.44 2.89
CA ALA A 61 -3.29 -5.57 1.88
C ALA A 61 -2.25 -4.72 1.14
N ILE A 62 -2.62 -4.29 -0.07
CA ILE A 62 -1.83 -3.38 -0.90
C ILE A 62 -2.64 -2.10 -1.11
N ILE A 63 -2.04 -0.96 -0.76
CA ILE A 63 -2.63 0.37 -0.92
C ILE A 63 -2.05 1.02 -2.18
N LEU A 64 -2.93 1.42 -3.09
CA LEU A 64 -2.56 2.25 -4.24
C LEU A 64 -2.89 3.71 -3.95
N GLY A 65 -1.86 4.52 -3.72
CA GLY A 65 -2.00 5.95 -3.45
C GLY A 65 -2.29 6.72 -4.73
N LYS A 66 -3.52 7.25 -4.87
CA LYS A 66 -3.90 8.07 -6.01
C LYS A 66 -3.52 9.53 -5.79
N GLY A 67 -2.46 9.99 -6.46
CA GLY A 67 -2.15 11.40 -6.55
C GLY A 67 -3.17 12.15 -7.42
N LEU A 68 -3.36 13.45 -7.17
CA LEU A 68 -4.21 14.33 -8.00
C LEU A 68 -3.73 14.46 -9.46
N ARG A 69 -2.49 14.07 -9.75
CA ARG A 69 -1.86 14.07 -11.08
C ARG A 69 -1.25 12.69 -11.37
N ILE A 70 -2.05 11.64 -11.23
CA ILE A 70 -1.65 10.36 -11.82
C ILE A 70 -1.71 10.52 -13.33
N GLN A 71 -0.60 10.17 -14.01
CA GLN A 71 -0.57 10.09 -15.46
C GLN A 71 -1.53 8.99 -15.91
N ASP A 72 -2.33 9.25 -16.95
CA ASP A 72 -3.28 8.29 -17.51
C ASP A 72 -2.59 6.92 -17.72
N GLY A 73 -3.15 5.86 -17.15
CA GLY A 73 -2.66 4.48 -17.32
C GLY A 73 -1.67 3.98 -16.26
N TRP A 74 -1.07 4.83 -15.41
CA TRP A 74 -0.16 4.33 -14.35
C TRP A 74 -0.92 3.48 -13.33
N PHE A 75 -2.10 3.94 -12.91
CA PHE A 75 -2.88 3.24 -11.89
C PHE A 75 -3.32 1.86 -12.38
N GLU A 76 -3.87 1.80 -13.60
CA GLU A 76 -4.32 0.57 -14.25
C GLU A 76 -3.15 -0.40 -14.46
N ARG A 77 -1.96 0.12 -14.81
CA ARG A 77 -0.74 -0.68 -14.92
C ARG A 77 -0.37 -1.32 -13.59
N ILE A 78 -0.25 -0.53 -12.53
CA ILE A 78 0.16 -1.01 -11.21
C ILE A 78 -0.89 -1.95 -10.61
N GLU A 79 -2.17 -1.59 -10.70
CA GLU A 79 -3.27 -2.44 -10.25
C GLU A 79 -3.26 -3.79 -10.97
N SER A 80 -3.07 -3.80 -12.30
CA SER A 80 -2.95 -5.04 -13.07
C SER A 80 -1.73 -5.87 -12.66
N ILE A 81 -0.58 -5.24 -12.38
CA ILE A 81 0.62 -5.97 -11.90
C ILE A 81 0.35 -6.62 -10.55
N VAL A 82 -0.24 -5.85 -9.62
CA VAL A 82 -0.54 -6.32 -8.27
C VAL A 82 -1.52 -7.50 -8.32
N LYS A 83 -2.66 -7.35 -8.99
CA LYS A 83 -3.68 -8.40 -9.11
C LYS A 83 -3.18 -9.68 -9.80
N ARG A 84 -2.15 -9.58 -10.64
CA ARG A 84 -1.55 -10.76 -11.30
C ARG A 84 -0.50 -11.48 -10.45
N ASN A 85 0.03 -10.82 -9.41
CA ASN A 85 1.13 -11.33 -8.60
C ASN A 85 0.78 -11.50 -7.12
N SER A 86 -0.43 -11.12 -6.71
CA SER A 86 -0.92 -11.25 -5.34
C SER A 86 -2.44 -11.44 -5.31
N ASP A 87 -2.89 -12.27 -4.38
CA ASP A 87 -4.32 -12.49 -4.10
C ASP A 87 -4.84 -11.57 -2.98
N VAL A 88 -4.01 -10.66 -2.48
CA VAL A 88 -4.36 -9.80 -1.34
C VAL A 88 -5.23 -8.63 -1.81
N PRO A 89 -6.09 -8.09 -0.93
CA PRO A 89 -6.92 -6.93 -1.25
C PRO A 89 -6.09 -5.74 -1.72
N VAL A 90 -6.48 -5.18 -2.87
CA VAL A 90 -5.95 -3.93 -3.40
C VAL A 90 -6.93 -2.81 -3.08
N VAL A 91 -6.49 -1.81 -2.32
CA VAL A 91 -7.32 -0.70 -1.86
C VAL A 91 -6.80 0.59 -2.49
N GLU A 92 -7.67 1.27 -3.22
CA GLU A 92 -7.40 2.61 -3.75
C GLU A 92 -7.65 3.64 -2.66
N VAL A 93 -6.68 4.54 -2.43
CA VAL A 93 -6.84 5.66 -1.50
C VAL A 93 -6.60 6.97 -2.23
N GLN A 94 -7.65 7.78 -2.33
CA GLN A 94 -7.58 9.17 -2.78
C GLN A 94 -7.21 10.05 -1.59
N GLY A 95 -5.92 10.13 -1.28
CA GLY A 95 -5.47 10.85 -0.10
C GLY A 95 -3.99 10.68 0.14
N ARG A 96 -3.38 11.64 0.83
CA ARG A 96 -1.94 11.66 1.17
C ARG A 96 -1.71 11.48 2.67
N THR A 97 -2.71 10.99 3.40
CA THR A 97 -2.69 10.91 4.88
C THR A 97 -2.80 9.47 5.35
N ALA A 98 -2.18 9.17 6.49
CA ALA A 98 -2.29 7.88 7.14
C ALA A 98 -3.73 7.57 7.56
N ASP A 99 -4.50 8.58 7.99
CA ASP A 99 -5.90 8.42 8.41
C ASP A 99 -6.81 7.92 7.27
N ALA A 100 -6.63 8.47 6.06
CA ALA A 100 -7.39 8.02 4.89
C ALA A 100 -7.10 6.54 4.56
N VAL A 101 -5.85 6.11 4.74
CA VAL A 101 -5.48 4.71 4.58
C VAL A 101 -6.09 3.85 5.68
N LYS A 102 -6.06 4.29 6.95
CA LYS A 102 -6.68 3.57 8.06
C LYS A 102 -8.19 3.40 7.87
N GLU A 103 -8.88 4.46 7.47
CA GLU A 103 -10.31 4.42 7.16
C GLU A 103 -10.59 3.43 6.04
N ALA A 104 -9.81 3.48 4.95
CA ALA A 104 -9.99 2.55 3.83
C ALA A 104 -9.77 1.09 4.25
N LEU A 105 -8.81 0.81 5.14
CA LEU A 105 -8.57 -0.53 5.69
C LEU A 105 -9.72 -1.01 6.58
N GLN A 106 -10.32 -0.12 7.37
CA GLN A 106 -11.48 -0.44 8.20
C GLN A 106 -12.71 -0.72 7.35
N VAL A 107 -12.98 0.10 6.33
CA VAL A 107 -14.10 -0.08 5.39
C VAL A 107 -13.97 -1.40 4.63
N ASN A 108 -12.75 -1.81 4.27
CA ASN A 108 -12.48 -3.08 3.60
C ASN A 108 -12.36 -4.27 4.57
N GLY A 109 -12.59 -4.07 5.88
CA GLY A 109 -12.56 -5.14 6.89
C GLY A 109 -11.17 -5.74 7.16
N ILE A 110 -10.11 -5.10 6.67
CA ILE A 110 -8.71 -5.52 6.84
C ILE A 110 -8.24 -5.23 8.27
N MET A 111 -8.76 -4.16 8.88
CA MET A 111 -8.45 -3.74 10.24
C MET A 111 -9.75 -3.51 11.04
N LYS A 112 -9.71 -3.78 12.35
CA LYS A 112 -10.80 -3.39 13.26
C LYS A 112 -10.59 -1.96 13.73
N GLY A 113 -11.64 -1.14 13.66
CA GLY A 113 -11.67 0.22 14.21
C GLY A 113 -11.69 0.27 15.73
#